data_AF-A0A352RL81-F1
#
_entry.id   AF-A0A352RL81-F1
#
_cell.length_a   1.000
_cell.length_b   1.000
_cell.length_c   1.000
_cell.angle_alpha   90.00
_cell.angle_beta   90.00
_cell.angle_gamma   90.00
#
_symmetry.space_group_name_H-M   'P 1'
#
loop_
_entity.id
_entity.type
_entity.pdbx_description
1 polymer ?
#
loop_
_entity_poly.entity_id
_entity_poly.type
_entity_poly.pdbx_seq_one_letter_code
_entity_poly.pdbx_strand_id
1 'polypeptide(L)' 'MKALSCTFAVLAILLSDVMCAAVAFSYCDMLWGIRYASYSAPASTAFLLVIPYAAAIAVCAALAVIFWRKSAKC' A
#
# COMPACT_ATOMS: atom_id res chain seq x y z
N MET A 1 20.87 -1.53 -14.84
CA MET A 1 20.07 -2.02 -13.68
C MET A 1 18.57 -2.02 -13.97
N LYS A 2 18.15 -2.52 -15.14
CA LYS A 2 16.75 -2.46 -15.60
C LYS A 2 15.86 -3.47 -14.86
N ALA A 3 16.38 -4.67 -14.57
CA ALA A 3 15.67 -5.70 -13.83
C ALA A 3 15.27 -5.27 -12.41
N LEU A 4 16.18 -4.62 -11.66
CA LEU A 4 15.90 -4.10 -10.31
C LEU A 4 14.82 -2.99 -10.32
N SER A 5 14.86 -2.10 -11.32
CA SER A 5 13.82 -1.08 -11.47
C SER A 5 12.45 -1.72 -11.77
N CYS A 6 12.40 -2.74 -12.64
CA CYS A 6 11.18 -3.50 -12.90
C CYS A 6 10.67 -4.23 -11.66
N THR A 7 11.53 -4.87 -10.86
CA THR A 7 11.08 -5.56 -9.63
C THR A 7 10.48 -4.59 -8.62
N PHE A 8 11.05 -3.39 -8.45
CA PHE A 8 10.46 -2.36 -7.58
C PHE A 8 9.14 -1.79 -8.13
N ALA A 9 9.00 -1.69 -9.46
CA ALA A 9 7.74 -1.28 -10.07
C ALA A 9 6.64 -2.34 -9.87
N VAL A 10 6.95 -3.62 -10.07
CA VAL A 10 6.03 -4.74 -9.79
C VAL A 10 5.66 -4.77 -8.31
N LEU A 11 6.64 -4.61 -7.41
CA LEU A 11 6.38 -4.52 -5.97
C LEU A 11 5.44 -3.37 -5.63
N ALA A 12 5.61 -2.18 -6.21
CA ALA A 12 4.73 -1.05 -5.97
C ALA A 12 3.27 -1.31 -6.40
N ILE A 13 3.08 -1.97 -7.55
CA ILE A 13 1.75 -2.36 -8.04
C ILE A 13 1.13 -3.39 -7.09
N LEU A 14 1.90 -4.42 -6.72
CA LEU A 14 1.43 -5.46 -5.81
C LEU A 14 1.05 -4.87 -4.44
N LEU A 15 1.82 -3.91 -3.93
CA LEU A 15 1.53 -3.23 -2.67
C LEU A 15 0.25 -2.40 -2.74
N SER A 16 -0.05 -1.79 -3.88
CA SER A 16 -1.30 -1.06 -4.10
C SER A 16 -2.52 -2.00 -4.10
N ASP A 17 -2.40 -3.17 -4.72
CA ASP A 17 -3.45 -4.18 -4.74
C ASP A 17 -3.73 -4.72 -3.33
N VAL A 18 -2.66 -5.06 -2.60
CA VAL A 18 -2.73 -5.51 -1.20
C VAL A 18 -3.32 -4.42 -0.29
N MET A 19 -2.99 -3.15 -0.52
CA MET A 19 -3.60 -2.02 0.21
C MET A 19 -5.11 -2.01 0.01
N CYS A 20 -5.58 -2.07 -1.24
CA CYS A 20 -7.01 -2.08 -1.54
C CYS A 20 -7.72 -3.27 -0.88
N ALA A 21 -7.14 -4.47 -0.96
CA ALA A 21 -7.71 -5.66 -0.34
C ALA A 21 -7.76 -5.53 1.20
N ALA A 22 -6.67 -5.07 1.83
CA ALA A 22 -6.59 -4.92 3.28
C ALA A 22 -7.56 -3.85 3.80
N VAL A 23 -7.64 -2.69 3.15
CA VAL A 23 -8.57 -1.62 3.54
C VAL A 23 -10.02 -2.07 3.38
N ALA A 24 -10.36 -2.75 2.28
CA ALA A 24 -11.71 -3.29 2.06
C ALA A 24 -12.07 -4.33 3.12
N PHE A 25 -11.15 -5.24 3.44
CA PHE A 25 -11.37 -6.26 4.45
C PHE A 25 -11.55 -5.65 5.85
N SER A 26 -10.66 -4.74 6.27
CA SER A 26 -10.76 -4.05 7.55
C SER A 26 -12.01 -3.18 7.66
N TYR A 27 -12.47 -2.57 6.56
CA TYR A 27 -13.71 -1.81 6.54
C TYR A 27 -14.95 -2.71 6.71
N CYS A 28 -14.99 -3.85 6.01
CA CYS A 28 -16.05 -4.84 6.15
C CYS A 28 -16.09 -5.44 7.56
N ASP A 29 -14.92 -5.79 8.11
CA ASP A 29 -14.79 -6.29 9.48
C ASP A 29 -15.32 -5.28 10.51
N MET A 30 -14.97 -4.00 10.38
CA MET A 30 -15.48 -2.95 11.26
C MET A 30 -16.98 -2.70 11.09
N LEU A 31 -17.53 -2.74 9.87
CA LEU A 31 -18.97 -2.64 9.66
C LEU A 31 -19.73 -3.79 10.34
N TRP A 32 -19.20 -5.00 10.23
CA TRP A 32 -19.73 -6.16 10.95
C TRP A 32 -19.58 -6.01 12.47
N GLY A 33 -18.42 -5.56 12.95
CA GLY A 33 -18.15 -5.32 14.37
C GLY A 33 -19.04 -4.24 14.98
N ILE A 34 -19.36 -3.17 14.24
CA ILE A 34 -20.31 -2.15 14.68
C ILE A 34 -21.73 -2.73 14.74
N ARG A 35 -22.12 -3.54 13.74
CA ARG A 35 -23.48 -4.11 13.63
C ARG A 35 -23.77 -5.19 14.66
N TYR A 36 -22.79 -6.03 15.00
CA TYR A 36 -23.00 -7.24 15.79
C TYR A 36 -22.17 -7.33 17.08
N ALA A 37 -21.06 -6.59 17.18
CA ALA A 37 -20.15 -6.62 18.33
C ALA A 37 -20.06 -5.29 19.09
N SER A 38 -20.93 -4.31 18.75
CA SER A 38 -20.98 -2.98 19.37
C SER A 38 -19.61 -2.27 19.39
N TYR A 39 -18.84 -2.37 18.31
CA TYR A 39 -17.59 -1.62 18.19
C TYR A 39 -17.85 -0.11 18.29
N SER A 40 -17.12 0.57 19.19
CA SER A 40 -17.19 2.03 19.35
C SER A 40 -16.37 2.79 18.31
N ALA A 41 -15.42 2.12 17.64
CA ALA A 41 -14.54 2.76 16.67
C ALA A 41 -15.24 2.87 15.30
N PRO A 42 -15.22 4.05 14.66
CA PRO A 42 -15.82 4.22 13.34
C PRO A 42 -15.02 3.47 12.27
N ALA A 43 -15.72 2.89 11.29
CA ALA A 43 -15.11 2.13 10.18
C ALA A 43 -14.08 2.95 9.37
N SER A 44 -14.13 4.29 9.48
CA SER A 44 -13.14 5.19 8.89
C SER A 44 -11.73 5.04 9.48
N THR A 45 -11.55 4.40 10.64
CA THR A 45 -10.20 4.10 11.17
C THR A 45 -9.45 3.12 10.24
N ALA A 46 -10.16 2.32 9.43
CA ALA A 46 -9.55 1.45 8.43
C ALA A 46 -8.74 2.25 7.38
N PHE A 47 -9.08 3.52 7.13
CA PHE A 47 -8.30 4.39 6.25
C PHE A 47 -6.94 4.79 6.83
N LEU A 48 -6.71 4.64 8.14
CA LEU A 48 -5.38 4.85 8.72
C LEU A 48 -4.36 3.83 8.18
N LEU A 49 -4.81 2.66 7.76
CA LEU A 49 -3.96 1.68 7.08
C LEU A 49 -3.42 2.20 5.75
N VAL A 50 -4.07 3.17 5.11
CA VAL A 50 -3.55 3.78 3.87
C VAL A 50 -2.21 4.49 4.12
N ILE A 51 -1.98 5.05 5.31
CA ILE A 51 -0.76 5.81 5.63
C ILE A 51 0.52 4.97 5.50
N PRO A 52 0.66 3.81 6.17
CA PRO A 52 1.86 2.98 6.03
C PRO A 52 2.02 2.41 4.62
N TYR A 53 0.92 2.04 3.94
CA TYR A 53 0.99 1.55 2.56
C TYR A 53 1.45 2.64 1.58
N ALA A 54 0.92 3.86 1.70
CA ALA A 54 1.34 5.00 0.90
C ALA A 54 2.82 5.34 1.11
N ALA A 55 3.30 5.29 2.36
CA ALA A 55 4.72 5.47 2.66
C ALA A 55 5.59 4.40 1.99
N ALA A 56 5.18 3.13 2.06
CA ALA A 56 5.92 2.03 1.44
C ALA A 56 5.92 2.10 -0.10
N ILE A 57 4.79 2.47 -0.72
CA ILE A 57 4.70 2.72 -2.18
C ILE A 57 5.64 3.86 -2.58
N ALA A 58 5.65 4.97 -1.83
CA ALA A 58 6.53 6.10 -2.10
C ALA A 58 8.02 5.72 -2.02
N VAL A 59 8.41 4.92 -1.03
CA VAL A 59 9.79 4.41 -0.90
C VAL A 59 10.14 3.48 -2.08
N CYS A 60 9.25 2.57 -2.47
CA CYS A 60 9.46 1.69 -3.61
C CYS A 60 9.61 2.47 -4.92
N ALA A 61 8.77 3.49 -5.13
CA ALA A 61 8.85 4.37 -6.29
C ALA A 61 10.15 5.19 -6.30
N ALA A 62 10.55 5.76 -5.14
CA ALA A 62 11.80 6.51 -5.02
C ALA A 62 13.02 5.63 -5.37
N LEU A 63 13.08 4.41 -4.84
CA LEU A 63 14.13 3.45 -5.16
C LEU A 63 14.14 3.07 -6.64
N ALA A 64 12.97 2.79 -7.23
CA ALA A 64 12.84 2.50 -8.66
C ALA A 64 13.39 3.64 -9.53
N VAL A 65 13.08 4.90 -9.18
CA VAL A 65 13.57 6.10 -9.87
C VAL A 65 15.07 6.28 -9.69
N ILE A 66 15.60 6.07 -8.48
CA ILE A 66 17.06 6.15 -8.23
C ILE A 66 17.81 5.12 -9.08
N PHE A 67 17.35 3.86 -9.11
CA PHE A 67 17.97 2.82 -9.92
C PHE A 67 17.86 3.10 -11.42
N TRP A 68 16.74 3.67 -11.88
CA TRP A 68 16.57 4.07 -13.26
C TRP A 68 17.51 5.22 -13.65
N ARG A 69 17.59 6.28 -12.85
CA ARG A 69 18.51 7.41 -13.07
C ARG A 69 19.98 7.00 -13.03
N LYS A 70 20.35 6.06 -12.15
CA LYS A 70 21.70 5.50 -12.11
C LYS A 70 22.00 4.64 -13.33
N SER A 71 21.00 3.94 -13.88
CA SER A 71 21.15 3.14 -15.09
C SER A 71 21.13 3.95 -16.39
N ALA A 72 20.70 5.22 -16.38
CA ALA A 72 20.67 6.11 -17.54
C ALA A 72 21.93 7.00 -17.67
N LYS A 73 22.78 7.00 -16.65
CA LYS A 73 24.07 7.73 -16.61
C LYS A 73 25.28 6.84 -16.96
N CYS A 74 25.03 5.56 -17.22
CA CYS A 74 25.99 4.60 -17.81
C CYS A 74 25.61 4.38 -19.27
#